data_AF-A0A7Y9EYR5-F1
#
_entry.id   AF-A0A7Y9EYR5-F1
#
_cell.length_a   1.000
_cell.length_b   1.000
_cell.length_c   1.000
_cell.angle_alpha   90.00
_cell.angle_beta   90.00
_cell.angle_gamma   90.00
#
_symmetry.space_group_name_H-M   'P 1'
#
loop_
_entity.id
_entity.type
_entity.pdbx_description
1 polymer ?
#
loop_
_entity_poly.entity_id
_entity_poly.type
_entity_poly.pdbx_seq_one_letter_code
_entity_poly.pdbx_strand_id
1 'polypeptide(L)'
;MTTNDLPDTTRTRVGLRVVGALLLLGGGATFAWGITTVFTYDGYDMPPGLAILAFLGGMPVAVVGLGMLNASTIGAQSRYVAGETMPTLKQSAAYLTDGEGIMGVGRTVDDRERGTSAAGGPYCRSCGVRNDEDARFCDGCGSSLA
;
A
#
# COMPACT_ATOMS: atom_id res chain seq x y z
N MET A 1 8.65 -18.13 -3.68
CA MET A 1 7.73 -18.03 -2.54
C MET A 1 6.32 -18.20 -3.09
N THR A 2 5.77 -19.40 -2.93
CA THR A 2 4.46 -19.79 -3.46
C THR A 2 3.35 -19.10 -2.68
N THR A 3 2.36 -18.58 -3.38
CA THR A 3 1.28 -17.70 -2.90
C THR A 3 0.27 -18.36 -1.94
N ASN A 4 0.58 -19.52 -1.35
CA ASN A 4 -0.40 -20.39 -0.67
C ASN A 4 -0.21 -20.59 0.85
N ASP A 5 0.74 -19.92 1.50
CA ASP A 5 0.96 -20.01 2.96
C ASP A 5 0.39 -18.82 3.75
N LEU A 6 -0.65 -18.14 3.24
CA LEU A 6 -1.31 -17.09 4.00
C LEU A 6 -2.30 -17.74 4.99
N PRO A 7 -2.18 -17.49 6.30
CA PRO A 7 -3.10 -18.05 7.29
C PRO A 7 -4.54 -17.62 6.99
N ASP A 8 -5.51 -18.49 7.27
CA ASP A 8 -6.93 -18.19 7.08
C ASP A 8 -7.37 -17.02 7.99
N THR A 9 -7.35 -15.83 7.41
CA THR A 9 -7.70 -14.57 8.08
C THR A 9 -9.21 -14.32 8.12
N THR A 10 -10.03 -15.26 7.63
CA THR A 10 -11.48 -15.12 7.61
C THR A 10 -12.06 -15.23 9.02
N ARG A 11 -11.64 -16.26 9.77
CA ARG A 11 -12.07 -16.46 11.16
C ARG A 11 -11.66 -15.31 12.08
N THR A 12 -10.43 -14.80 11.94
CA THR A 12 -9.94 -13.69 12.76
C THR A 12 -10.70 -12.39 12.48
N ARG A 13 -11.03 -12.10 11.22
CA ARG A 13 -11.86 -10.93 10.86
C ARG A 13 -13.29 -11.04 11.41
N VAL A 14 -13.92 -12.20 11.30
CA VAL A 14 -15.28 -12.41 11.84
C VAL A 14 -15.26 -12.29 13.36
N GLY A 15 -14.27 -12.90 14.02
CA GLY A 15 -14.08 -12.77 15.48
C GLY A 15 -13.93 -11.31 15.92
N LEU A 16 -13.07 -10.54 15.24
CA LEU A 16 -12.85 -9.13 15.57
C LEU A 16 -14.11 -8.28 15.38
N ARG A 17 -14.96 -8.60 14.39
CA ARG A 17 -16.26 -7.93 14.19
C ARG A 17 -17.24 -8.22 15.30
N VAL A 18 -17.37 -9.48 15.68
CA VAL A 18 -18.30 -9.90 16.74
C VAL A 18 -17.87 -9.30 18.07
N VAL A 19 -16.59 -9.42 18.44
CA VAL A 19 -16.06 -8.85 19.69
C VAL A 19 -16.17 -7.33 19.69
N GLY A 20 -15.79 -6.66 18.59
CA GLY A 20 -15.90 -5.21 18.46
C GLY A 20 -17.34 -4.70 18.55
N ALA A 21 -18.29 -5.40 17.92
CA ALA A 21 -19.72 -5.05 18.00
C ALA A 21 -20.27 -5.22 19.43
N LEU A 22 -19.89 -6.30 20.11
CA LEU A 22 -20.30 -6.51 21.51
C LEU A 22 -19.74 -5.44 22.44
N LEU A 23 -18.45 -5.10 22.30
CA LEU A 23 -17.81 -4.04 23.09
C LEU A 23 -18.41 -2.67 22.80
N LEU A 24 -18.71 -2.36 21.53
CA LEU A 24 -19.31 -1.09 21.14
C LEU A 24 -20.74 -0.95 21.66
N LEU A 25 -21.56 -2.00 21.54
CA LEU A 25 -22.93 -1.98 22.05
C LEU A 25 -22.96 -1.92 23.58
N GLY A 26 -22.13 -2.73 24.25
CA GLY A 26 -22.02 -2.73 25.71
C GLY A 26 -21.50 -1.39 26.25
N GLY A 27 -20.37 -0.90 25.72
CA GLY A 27 -19.78 0.38 26.11
C GLY A 27 -20.64 1.58 25.75
N GLY A 28 -21.31 1.54 24.60
CA GLY A 28 -22.24 2.60 24.18
C GLY A 28 -23.48 2.68 25.05
N ALA A 29 -24.06 1.53 25.44
CA ALA A 29 -25.23 1.49 26.33
C ALA A 29 -24.88 1.96 27.75
N THR A 30 -23.74 1.54 28.30
CA THR A 30 -23.28 2.00 29.63
C THR A 30 -22.91 3.48 29.61
N PHE A 31 -22.28 3.96 28.54
CA PHE A 31 -21.98 5.37 28.35
C PHE A 31 -23.25 6.23 28.22
N ALA A 32 -24.23 5.81 27.43
CA ALA A 32 -25.50 6.53 27.28
C ALA A 32 -26.27 6.61 28.60
N TRP A 33 -26.31 5.51 29.35
CA TRP A 33 -26.88 5.51 30.70
C TRP A 33 -26.11 6.45 31.63
N GLY A 34 -24.77 6.41 31.61
CA GLY A 34 -23.91 7.33 32.37
C GLY A 34 -24.14 8.80 32.01
N ILE A 35 -24.30 9.13 30.72
CA ILE A 35 -24.66 10.49 30.28
C ILE A 35 -25.98 10.90 30.89
N THR A 36 -27.06 10.14 30.65
CA THR A 36 -28.39 10.55 31.11
C THR A 36 -28.39 10.75 32.62
N THR A 37 -27.81 9.83 33.38
CA THR A 37 -27.78 9.88 34.84
C THR A 37 -26.91 10.99 35.41
N VAL A 38 -25.76 11.32 34.79
CA VAL A 38 -24.90 12.43 35.26
C VAL A 38 -25.50 13.79 34.89
N PHE A 39 -26.09 13.93 33.71
CA PHE A 39 -26.58 15.21 33.20
C PHE A 39 -28.02 15.56 33.62
N THR A 40 -28.82 14.61 34.10
CA THR A 40 -30.17 14.87 34.63
C THR A 40 -30.26 14.82 36.15
N TYR A 41 -29.13 14.76 36.85
CA TYR A 41 -29.10 14.68 38.30
C TYR A 41 -29.16 16.08 38.92
N ASP A 42 -30.28 16.41 39.56
CA ASP A 42 -30.54 17.71 40.21
C ASP A 42 -30.23 17.72 41.73
N GLY A 43 -29.45 16.74 42.22
CA GLY A 43 -29.06 16.68 43.64
C GLY A 43 -27.88 17.60 43.96
N TYR A 44 -27.82 18.11 45.19
CA TYR A 44 -26.66 18.84 45.72
C TYR A 44 -25.47 17.94 46.10
N ASP A 45 -25.70 16.62 46.17
CA ASP A 45 -24.68 15.61 46.41
C ASP A 45 -23.99 15.15 45.10
N MET A 46 -22.89 14.42 45.20
CA MET A 46 -22.27 13.80 44.02
C MET A 46 -23.24 12.79 43.37
N PRO A 47 -23.38 12.77 42.02
CA PRO A 47 -24.15 11.72 41.34
C PRO A 47 -23.64 10.33 41.72
N PRO A 48 -24.51 9.29 41.67
CA PRO A 48 -24.16 7.95 42.15
C PRO A 48 -22.85 7.48 41.50
N GLY A 49 -21.91 6.98 42.30
CA GLY A 49 -20.56 6.64 41.82
C GLY A 49 -20.53 5.65 40.65
N LEU A 50 -21.56 4.79 40.55
CA LEU A 50 -21.76 3.89 39.42
C LEU A 50 -22.07 4.63 38.10
N ALA A 51 -22.78 5.76 38.14
CA ALA A 51 -23.06 6.59 36.97
C ALA A 51 -21.78 7.26 36.44
N ILE A 52 -20.93 7.77 37.33
CA ILE A 52 -19.63 8.34 36.96
C ILE A 52 -18.71 7.27 36.39
N LEU A 53 -18.67 6.07 36.99
CA LEU A 53 -17.90 4.94 36.47
C LEU A 53 -18.42 4.46 35.11
N ALA A 54 -19.74 4.43 34.92
CA ALA A 54 -20.35 4.07 33.64
C ALA A 54 -20.07 5.13 32.55
N PHE A 55 -20.10 6.41 32.90
CA PHE A 55 -19.75 7.51 31.99
C PHE A 55 -18.27 7.47 31.61
N LEU A 56 -17.37 7.42 32.60
CA LEU A 56 -15.93 7.50 32.38
C LEU A 56 -15.36 6.19 31.80
N GLY A 57 -15.95 5.04 32.17
CA GLY A 57 -15.53 3.71 31.70
C GLY A 57 -16.21 3.27 30.40
N GLY A 58 -17.44 3.72 30.13
CA GLY A 58 -18.17 3.36 28.91
C GLY A 58 -17.55 3.95 27.64
N MET A 59 -17.08 5.20 27.70
CA MET A 59 -16.43 5.89 26.58
C MET A 59 -15.19 5.16 26.03
N PRO A 60 -14.16 4.83 26.82
CA PRO A 60 -12.97 4.13 26.30
C PRO A 60 -13.31 2.73 25.79
N VAL A 61 -14.24 2.01 26.42
CA VAL A 61 -14.70 0.69 25.94
C VAL A 61 -15.38 0.81 24.58
N ALA A 62 -16.23 1.84 24.40
CA ALA A 62 -16.87 2.12 23.11
C ALA A 62 -15.85 2.51 22.03
N VAL A 63 -14.85 3.34 22.37
CA VAL A 63 -13.76 3.72 21.44
C VAL A 63 -12.94 2.51 21.01
N VAL A 64 -12.58 1.61 21.95
CA VAL A 64 -11.88 0.36 21.63
C VAL A 64 -12.74 -0.55 20.75
N GLY A 65 -14.04 -0.66 21.04
CA GLY A 65 -15.00 -1.39 20.20
C GLY A 65 -15.06 -0.84 18.77
N LEU A 66 -15.13 0.49 18.62
CA LEU A 66 -15.12 1.16 17.32
C LEU A 66 -13.80 0.95 16.58
N GLY A 67 -12.67 1.01 17.28
CA GLY A 67 -11.35 0.76 16.72
C GLY A 67 -11.21 -0.67 16.20
N MET A 68 -11.67 -1.67 16.94
CA MET A 68 -11.70 -3.06 16.50
C MET A 68 -12.59 -3.27 15.26
N LEU A 69 -13.76 -2.63 15.23
CA LEU A 69 -14.65 -2.69 14.05
C LEU A 69 -13.98 -2.09 12.81
N ASN A 70 -13.36 -0.91 12.93
CA ASN A 70 -12.62 -0.28 11.83
C ASN A 70 -11.47 -1.17 11.35
N ALA A 71 -10.67 -1.70 12.29
CA ALA A 71 -9.56 -2.60 11.96
C ALA A 71 -10.02 -3.85 11.20
N SER A 72 -11.22 -4.35 11.50
CA SER A 72 -11.82 -5.49 10.79
C SER A 72 -12.17 -5.21 9.33
N THR A 73 -12.37 -3.94 8.96
CA THR A 73 -12.75 -3.50 7.61
C THR A 73 -11.61 -2.87 6.82
N ILE A 74 -10.44 -2.61 7.44
CA ILE A 74 -9.26 -2.02 6.78
C ILE A 74 -8.91 -2.74 5.47
N GLY A 75 -8.95 -4.08 5.46
CA GLY A 75 -8.61 -4.84 4.26
C GLY A 75 -9.59 -4.68 3.08
N ALA A 76 -10.85 -4.34 3.35
CA ALA A 76 -11.83 -4.04 2.31
C ALA A 76 -11.65 -2.60 1.81
N GLN A 77 -11.46 -1.66 2.75
CA GLN A 77 -11.20 -0.25 2.45
C GLN A 77 -9.91 -0.08 1.62
N SER A 78 -8.83 -0.78 1.98
CA SER A 78 -7.55 -0.66 1.27
C SER A 78 -7.62 -1.15 -0.17
N ARG A 79 -8.41 -2.20 -0.46
CA ARG A 79 -8.63 -2.68 -1.83
C ARG A 79 -9.42 -1.69 -2.66
N TYR A 80 -10.45 -1.07 -2.07
CA TYR A 80 -11.23 -0.04 -2.74
C TYR A 80 -10.36 1.19 -3.05
N VAL A 81 -9.66 1.71 -2.04
CA VAL A 81 -8.77 2.87 -2.18
C VAL A 81 -7.67 2.58 -3.19
N ALA A 82 -7.04 1.40 -3.14
CA ALA A 82 -6.05 1.00 -4.15
C ALA A 82 -6.66 0.95 -5.56
N GLY A 83 -7.89 0.45 -5.70
CA GLY A 83 -8.58 0.42 -7.00
C GLY A 83 -8.80 1.81 -7.61
N GLU A 84 -9.18 2.79 -6.79
CA GLU A 84 -9.43 4.17 -7.25
C GLU A 84 -8.15 4.99 -7.43
N THR A 85 -7.15 4.80 -6.57
CA THR A 85 -5.92 5.61 -6.56
C THR A 85 -4.81 5.05 -7.45
N MET A 86 -4.81 3.75 -7.77
CA MET A 86 -3.75 3.16 -8.58
C MET A 86 -3.65 3.76 -9.99
N PRO A 87 -4.74 4.06 -10.72
CA PRO A 87 -4.64 4.67 -12.06
C PRO A 87 -3.99 6.05 -12.03
N THR A 88 -4.33 6.90 -11.06
CA THR A 88 -3.74 8.23 -10.91
C THR A 88 -2.27 8.14 -10.51
N LEU A 89 -1.93 7.26 -9.57
CA LEU A 89 -0.53 6.99 -9.22
C LEU A 89 0.27 6.48 -10.42
N LYS A 90 -0.29 5.59 -11.25
CA LYS A 90 0.34 5.14 -12.50
C LYS A 90 0.54 6.27 -13.50
N GLN A 91 -0.42 7.18 -13.64
CA GLN A 91 -0.30 8.35 -14.52
C GLN A 91 0.79 9.31 -14.03
N SER A 92 0.82 9.62 -12.73
CA SER A 92 1.87 10.45 -12.15
C SER A 92 3.25 9.79 -12.28
N ALA A 93 3.33 8.47 -12.06
CA ALA A 93 4.57 7.72 -12.28
C ALA A 93 4.99 7.71 -13.75
N ALA A 94 4.05 7.54 -14.69
CA ALA A 94 4.30 7.62 -16.12
C ALA A 94 4.84 9.00 -16.52
N TYR A 95 4.20 10.09 -16.05
CA TYR A 95 4.67 11.46 -16.28
C TYR A 95 6.10 11.69 -15.76
N LEU A 96 6.45 11.09 -14.62
CA LEU A 96 7.80 11.18 -14.06
C LEU A 96 8.81 10.25 -14.75
N THR A 97 8.34 9.22 -15.48
CA THR A 97 9.19 8.19 -16.11
C THR A 97 9.31 8.35 -17.62
N ASP A 98 8.43 9.15 -18.26
CA ASP A 98 8.40 9.44 -19.70
C ASP A 98 9.64 10.22 -20.20
N GLY A 99 10.67 10.38 -19.37
CA GLY A 99 11.99 10.86 -19.78
C GLY A 99 12.08 12.38 -19.90
N GLU A 100 10.96 13.10 -19.81
CA GLU A 100 10.95 14.53 -19.51
C GLU A 100 11.16 14.72 -18.00
N GLY A 101 12.37 14.43 -17.53
CA GLY A 101 12.73 14.69 -16.13
C GLY A 101 12.31 16.10 -15.71
N ILE A 102 11.88 16.24 -14.45
CA ILE A 102 11.70 17.54 -13.81
C ILE A 102 12.96 18.39 -14.04
N MET A 103 12.85 19.45 -14.85
CA MET A 103 13.97 20.35 -15.18
C MET A 103 15.17 19.66 -15.84
N GLY A 104 14.95 18.64 -16.69
CA GLY A 104 16.02 18.02 -17.48
C GLY A 104 16.97 17.12 -16.66
N VAL A 105 16.61 16.73 -15.44
CA VAL A 105 17.39 15.81 -14.61
C VAL A 105 16.58 14.53 -14.38
N GLY A 106 16.90 13.48 -15.15
CA GLY A 106 16.30 12.15 -15.01
C GLY A 106 16.23 11.40 -16.34
N ARG A 107 17.22 10.54 -16.60
CA ARG A 107 17.48 9.77 -17.83
C ARG A 107 17.78 10.62 -19.08
N THR A 108 19.05 10.62 -19.43
CA THR A 108 19.52 10.97 -20.77
C THR A 108 18.87 10.04 -21.78
N VAL A 109 18.21 10.62 -22.78
CA VAL A 109 17.76 9.97 -24.02
C VAL A 109 18.89 9.27 -24.80
N ASP A 110 20.15 9.40 -24.36
CA ASP A 110 21.33 8.79 -24.96
C ASP A 110 21.42 7.26 -24.78
N ASP A 111 20.60 6.63 -23.94
CA ASP A 111 20.58 5.16 -23.80
C ASP A 111 19.72 4.45 -24.86
N ARG A 112 19.04 5.18 -25.76
CA ARG A 112 18.17 4.57 -26.79
C ARG A 112 18.78 4.49 -28.20
N GLU A 113 20.01 4.95 -28.41
CA GLU A 113 20.67 4.93 -29.73
C GLU A 113 21.89 3.99 -29.84
N ARG A 114 22.19 3.18 -28.82
CA ARG A 114 23.23 2.11 -28.95
C ARG A 114 22.66 0.70 -29.16
N GLY A 115 21.34 0.57 -29.32
CA GLY A 115 20.66 -0.74 -29.35
C GLY A 115 20.05 -1.16 -30.69
N THR A 116 20.10 -0.32 -31.72
CA THR A 116 19.61 -0.65 -33.07
C THR A 116 20.50 -0.03 -34.14
N SER A 117 21.81 -0.30 -34.06
CA SER A 117 22.65 -0.23 -35.26
C SER A 117 22.35 -1.46 -36.10
N ALA A 118 22.08 -1.17 -37.36
CA ALA A 118 21.78 -2.08 -38.46
C ALA A 118 22.48 -3.43 -38.40
N ALA A 119 21.73 -4.47 -38.79
CA ALA A 119 22.24 -5.79 -39.16
C ALA A 119 23.12 -5.75 -40.43
N GLY A 120 24.21 -4.97 -40.42
CA GLY A 120 25.00 -4.62 -41.61
C GLY A 120 26.48 -5.01 -41.57
N GLY A 121 27.09 -5.22 -40.40
CA GLY A 121 28.56 -5.33 -40.33
C GLY A 121 29.18 -6.66 -40.81
N PRO A 122 30.50 -6.68 -41.09
CA PRO A 122 31.17 -7.78 -41.76
C PRO A 122 31.24 -9.04 -40.87
N TYR A 123 31.32 -10.20 -41.53
CA TYR A 123 31.66 -11.46 -40.86
C TYR A 123 33.17 -11.61 -40.73
N CYS A 124 33.63 -12.02 -39.56
CA CYS A 124 35.03 -12.36 -39.34
C CYS A 124 35.43 -13.58 -40.18
N ARG A 125 36.52 -13.47 -40.95
CA ARG A 125 37.06 -14.60 -41.75
C ARG A 125 37.68 -15.71 -40.89
N SER A 126 38.05 -15.42 -39.66
CA SER A 126 38.73 -16.35 -38.76
C SER A 126 37.75 -17.22 -37.97
N CYS A 127 36.70 -16.61 -37.40
CA CYS A 127 35.76 -17.30 -36.51
C CYS A 127 34.29 -17.28 -36.98
N GLY A 128 33.97 -16.54 -38.05
CA GLY A 128 32.62 -16.46 -38.60
C GLY A 128 31.63 -15.63 -37.78
N VAL A 129 32.06 -14.95 -36.71
CA VAL A 129 31.20 -14.06 -35.92
C VAL A 129 30.92 -12.77 -36.69
N ARG A 130 29.66 -12.31 -36.68
CA ARG A 130 29.27 -11.01 -37.25
C ARG A 130 29.69 -9.89 -36.31
N ASN A 131 30.32 -8.86 -36.85
CA ASN A 131 30.79 -7.69 -36.11
C ASN A 131 30.04 -6.43 -36.52
N ASP A 132 30.16 -5.38 -35.72
CA ASP A 132 29.61 -4.06 -36.04
C ASP A 132 30.28 -3.47 -37.29
N GLU A 133 29.58 -2.59 -38.03
CA GLU A 133 30.09 -2.01 -39.29
C GLU A 133 31.40 -1.25 -39.12
N ASP A 134 31.62 -0.66 -37.94
CA ASP A 134 32.82 0.14 -37.63
C ASP A 134 33.88 -0.62 -36.80
N ALA A 135 33.73 -1.94 -36.61
CA ALA A 135 34.65 -2.73 -35.80
C ALA A 135 36.00 -2.96 -36.51
N ARG A 136 37.10 -2.56 -35.86
CA ARG A 136 38.47 -2.81 -36.35
C ARG A 136 39.01 -4.20 -36.00
N PHE A 137 38.47 -4.80 -34.94
CA PHE A 137 38.85 -6.11 -34.41
C PHE A 137 37.59 -6.90 -34.13
N CYS A 138 37.65 -8.22 -34.33
CA CYS A 138 36.51 -9.10 -34.07
C CYS A 138 36.23 -9.28 -32.57
N ASP A 139 34.98 -9.09 -32.16
CA ASP A 139 34.51 -9.30 -30.77
C ASP A 139 34.62 -10.75 -30.29
N GLY A 140 34.63 -11.72 -31.21
CA GLY A 140 34.67 -13.15 -30.88
C GLY A 140 36.08 -13.70 -30.65
N CYS A 141 37.06 -13.28 -31.46
CA CYS A 141 38.40 -13.85 -31.44
C CYS A 141 39.54 -12.82 -31.45
N GLY A 142 39.23 -11.53 -31.49
CA GLY A 142 40.21 -10.43 -31.47
C GLY A 142 41.02 -10.23 -32.75
N SER A 143 40.76 -10.98 -33.83
CA SER A 143 41.49 -10.80 -35.09
C SER A 143 41.11 -9.50 -35.79
N SER A 144 42.07 -8.83 -36.44
CA SER A 144 41.80 -7.63 -37.24
C SER A 144 40.83 -7.92 -38.39
N LEU A 145 39.90 -6.99 -38.65
CA LEU A 145 38.91 -7.08 -39.72
C LEU A 145 39.32 -6.33 -41.01
N ALA A 146 40.58 -5.90 -41.08
CA ALA A 146 41.22 -5.26 -42.24
C ALA A 146 41.86 -6.29 -43.19
#